data_AF-A0A8T3X9Z9-F1
#
_entry.id   AF-A0A8T3X9Z9-F1
#
_cell.length_a   1.000
_cell.length_b   1.000
_cell.length_c   1.000
_cell.angle_alpha   90.00
_cell.angle_beta   90.00
_cell.angle_gamma   90.00
#
_symmetry.space_group_name_H-M   'P 1'
#
loop_
_entity.id
_entity.type
_entity.pdbx_description
1 polymer ?
#
loop_
_entity_poly.entity_id
_entity_poly.type
_entity_poly.pdbx_seq_one_letter_code
_entity_poly.pdbx_strand_id
1 'polypeptide(L)'
;MSDSFRHNGKVLGHIHSYTGNGTNQFDLVMEGIDALEYLFRLGEKEILHIDGGIGEVPYSWFRENILGRAHRIYPISLGYVRDRFVGPRDVPIKDTETDFAIPD
;
A
#
# COMPACT_ATOMS: atom_id res chain seq x y z
N MET A 1 2.55 -10.78 -5.19
CA MET A 1 1.30 -11.16 -4.51
C MET A 1 1.23 -10.34 -3.24
N SER A 2 0.05 -9.85 -2.83
CA SER A 2 -0.10 -8.99 -1.66
C SER A 2 -0.85 -9.71 -0.56
N ASP A 3 -0.30 -9.70 0.66
CA ASP A 3 -0.91 -10.33 1.83
C ASP A 3 -1.63 -9.27 2.66
N SER A 4 -2.91 -9.46 2.97
CA SER A 4 -3.63 -8.51 3.81
C SER A 4 -3.33 -8.76 5.29
N PHE A 5 -3.24 -7.70 6.08
CA PHE A 5 -3.13 -7.79 7.54
C PHE A 5 -4.33 -7.12 8.21
N ARG A 6 -4.79 -7.73 9.30
CA ARG A 6 -6.06 -7.43 9.96
C ARG A 6 -5.89 -7.39 11.48
N HIS A 7 -6.74 -6.62 12.14
CA HIS A 7 -6.89 -6.63 13.59
C HIS A 7 -8.38 -6.70 13.93
N ASN A 8 -8.78 -7.62 14.80
CA ASN A 8 -10.19 -7.81 15.19
C ASN A 8 -11.16 -7.93 13.99
N GLY A 9 -10.75 -8.65 12.95
CA GLY A 9 -11.55 -8.85 11.73
C GLY A 9 -11.57 -7.66 10.76
N LYS A 10 -11.00 -6.50 11.12
CA LYS A 10 -10.88 -5.33 10.24
C LYS A 10 -9.56 -5.37 9.48
N VAL A 11 -9.63 -5.24 8.15
CA VAL A 11 -8.44 -5.08 7.30
C VAL A 11 -7.81 -3.71 7.57
N LEU A 12 -6.51 -3.71 7.88
CA LEU A 12 -5.75 -2.49 8.11
C LEU A 12 -4.91 -2.11 6.87
N GLY A 13 -4.47 -3.10 6.10
CA GLY A 13 -3.72 -2.86 4.87
C GLY A 13 -3.24 -4.14 4.22
N HIS A 14 -2.34 -3.97 3.24
CA HIS A 14 -1.75 -5.01 2.42
C HIS A 14 -0.22 -4.89 2.43
N ILE A 15 0.44 -6.04 2.44
CA ILE A 15 1.90 -6.19 2.41
C ILE A 15 2.30 -6.61 1.00
N HIS A 16 3.14 -5.81 0.36
CA HIS A 16 3.77 -6.14 -0.90
C HIS A 16 5.23 -6.51 -0.64
N SER A 17 5.56 -7.78 -0.79
CA SER A 17 6.94 -8.26 -0.68
C SER A 17 7.67 -8.15 -2.03
N TYR A 18 8.92 -7.70 -1.98
CA TYR A 18 9.82 -7.69 -3.12
C TYR A 18 11.27 -7.85 -2.66
N THR A 19 12.15 -8.30 -3.56
CA THR A 19 13.58 -8.43 -3.25
C THR A 19 14.31 -7.17 -3.72
N GLY A 20 14.88 -6.42 -2.78
CA GLY A 20 15.71 -5.24 -3.03
C GLY A 20 17.08 -5.42 -2.40
N ASN A 21 18.15 -5.21 -3.17
CA ASN A 21 19.55 -5.32 -2.71
C ASN A 21 19.86 -6.66 -1.99
N GLY A 22 19.30 -7.77 -2.47
CA GLY A 22 19.52 -9.11 -1.88
C GLY A 22 18.77 -9.39 -0.57
N THR A 23 17.89 -8.48 -0.13
CA THR A 23 17.06 -8.64 1.07
C THR A 23 15.58 -8.52 0.73
N ASN A 24 14.72 -9.27 1.43
CA ASN A 24 13.28 -9.09 1.30
C ASN A 24 12.89 -7.76 1.96
N GLN A 25 12.25 -6.89 1.18
CA GLN A 25 11.70 -5.61 1.60
C GLN A 25 10.19 -5.64 1.43
N PHE A 26 9.52 -4.73 2.15
CA PHE A 26 8.07 -4.65 2.14
C PHE A 26 7.61 -3.23 1.81
N ASP A 27 6.56 -3.13 1.01
CA ASP A 27 5.73 -1.94 0.92
C ASP A 27 4.39 -2.23 1.60
N LEU A 28 3.93 -1.30 2.44
CA LEU A 28 2.64 -1.39 3.13
C LEU A 28 1.64 -0.40 2.53
N VAL A 29 0.52 -0.93 2.06
CA VAL A 29 -0.62 -0.16 1.56
C VAL A 29 -1.71 -0.17 2.61
N MET A 30 -1.93 0.96 3.26
CA MET A 30 -2.90 1.07 4.36
C MET A 30 -4.30 1.38 3.84
N GLU A 31 -5.35 0.87 4.47
CA GLU A 31 -6.76 1.20 4.20
C GLU A 31 -7.14 2.60 4.73
N GLY A 32 -6.35 3.62 4.35
CA GLY A 32 -6.51 5.01 4.77
C GLY A 32 -5.59 5.43 5.92
N ILE A 33 -5.63 6.74 6.22
CA ILE A 33 -4.83 7.34 7.31
C ILE A 33 -5.29 6.80 8.67
N ASP A 34 -6.60 6.63 8.88
CA ASP A 34 -7.14 6.10 10.14
C ASP A 34 -6.62 4.68 10.44
N ALA A 35 -6.46 3.83 9.41
CA ALA A 35 -5.91 2.50 9.57
C ALA A 35 -4.42 2.53 9.96
N LEU A 36 -3.67 3.50 9.43
CA LEU A 36 -2.27 3.73 9.79
C LEU A 36 -2.13 4.23 11.22
N GLU A 37 -2.92 5.24 11.60
CA GLU A 37 -2.95 5.73 12.97
C GLU A 37 -3.35 4.62 13.95
N TYR A 38 -4.34 3.82 13.59
CA TYR A 38 -4.79 2.70 14.39
C TYR A 38 -3.69 1.66 14.59
N LEU A 39 -2.98 1.28 13.51
CA LEU A 39 -1.85 0.35 13.57
C LEU A 39 -0.79 0.81 14.58
N PHE A 40 -0.42 2.10 14.56
CA PHE A 40 0.60 2.64 15.47
C PHE A 40 0.15 2.80 16.92
N ARG A 41 -1.15 2.71 17.19
CA ARG A 41 -1.71 2.72 18.55
C ARG A 41 -1.83 1.32 19.15
N LEU A 42 -1.60 0.26 18.37
CA LEU A 42 -1.71 -1.10 18.86
C LEU A 42 -0.68 -1.38 19.96
N GLY A 43 -1.10 -2.14 20.95
CA GLY A 43 -0.22 -2.64 22.00
C GLY A 43 0.70 -3.74 21.47
N GLU A 44 1.92 -3.85 22.02
CA GLU A 44 2.92 -4.85 21.60
C GLU A 44 2.40 -6.29 21.55
N LYS A 45 1.46 -6.64 22.44
CA LYS A 45 0.89 -7.99 22.58
C LYS A 45 -0.41 -8.19 21.80
N GLU A 46 -0.93 -7.15 21.14
CA GLU A 46 -2.14 -7.28 20.33
C GLU A 46 -1.86 -8.14 19.10
N ILE A 47 -2.83 -8.98 18.74
CA ILE A 47 -2.66 -10.01 17.72
C ILE A 47 -3.16 -9.51 16.37
N LEU A 48 -2.25 -9.40 15.42
CA LEU A 48 -2.55 -9.19 14.01
C LEU A 48 -2.74 -10.53 13.30
N HIS A 49 -3.70 -10.59 12.40
CA HIS A 49 -3.89 -11.71 11.48
C HIS A 49 -3.31 -11.32 10.12
N ILE A 50 -2.42 -12.15 9.57
CA ILE A 50 -1.81 -11.94 8.26
C ILE A 50 -2.17 -13.10 7.34
N ASP A 51 -2.84 -12.76 6.23
CA ASP A 51 -3.21 -13.70 5.19
C ASP A 51 -1.94 -14.25 4.48
N GLY A 52 -2.07 -15.30 3.66
CA GLY A 52 -0.92 -15.82 2.89
C GLY A 52 0.00 -16.80 3.64
N GLY A 53 -0.40 -17.25 4.84
CA GLY A 53 0.23 -18.39 5.54
C GLY A 53 1.08 -18.02 6.76
N ILE A 54 1.21 -16.74 7.09
CA ILE A 54 1.88 -16.28 8.33
C ILE A 54 0.94 -16.47 9.54
N GLY A 55 -0.35 -16.17 9.40
CA GLY A 55 -1.35 -16.40 10.44
C GLY A 55 -1.36 -15.32 11.52
N GLU A 56 -1.61 -15.71 12.77
CA GLU A 56 -1.71 -14.80 13.91
C GLU A 56 -0.35 -14.49 14.52
N VAL A 57 0.00 -13.21 14.60
CA VAL A 57 1.27 -12.73 15.15
C VAL A 57 1.07 -11.53 16.07
N PRO A 58 1.86 -11.38 17.14
CA PRO A 58 1.85 -10.16 17.94
C PRO A 58 2.31 -8.94 17.12
N TYR A 59 1.77 -7.76 17.45
CA TYR A 59 2.19 -6.50 16.82
C TYR A 59 3.69 -6.24 17.00
N SER A 60 4.30 -6.64 18.12
CA SER A 60 5.76 -6.54 18.31
C SER A 60 6.53 -7.28 17.22
N TRP A 61 6.11 -8.51 16.88
CA TRP A 61 6.71 -9.31 15.82
C TRP A 61 6.50 -8.65 14.46
N PHE A 62 5.28 -8.17 14.18
CA PHE A 62 4.98 -7.46 12.94
C PHE A 62 5.84 -6.20 12.79
N ARG A 63 6.04 -5.45 13.87
CA ARG A 63 6.87 -4.26 13.88
C ARG A 63 8.32 -4.58 13.55
N GLU A 64 8.89 -5.61 14.15
CA GLU A 64 10.30 -5.98 13.94
C GLU A 64 10.54 -6.61 12.55
N ASN A 65 9.62 -7.45 12.08
CA ASN A 65 9.83 -8.27 10.89
C ASN A 65 9.26 -7.67 9.61
N ILE A 66 8.23 -6.82 9.71
CA ILE A 66 7.58 -6.18 8.57
C ILE A 66 7.83 -4.67 8.59
N LEU A 67 7.38 -3.93 9.61
CA LEU A 67 7.51 -2.46 9.64
C LEU A 67 8.97 -2.00 9.65
N GLY A 68 9.83 -2.65 10.44
CA GLY A 68 11.26 -2.31 10.53
C GLY A 68 12.02 -2.55 9.23
N ARG A 69 11.42 -3.29 8.29
CA ARG A 69 11.95 -3.60 6.96
C ARG A 69 11.10 -3.01 5.84
N ALA A 70 10.10 -2.21 6.18
CA ALA A 70 9.25 -1.56 5.22
C ALA A 70 10.02 -0.41 4.56
N HIS A 71 10.09 -0.42 3.24
CA HIS A 71 10.64 0.72 2.50
C HIS A 71 9.61 1.85 2.47
N ARG A 72 8.33 1.53 2.21
CA ARG A 72 7.26 2.52 2.10
C ARG A 72 6.04 2.07 2.88
N ILE A 73 5.38 3.05 3.48
CA ILE A 73 4.08 2.91 4.13
C ILE A 73 3.22 4.06 3.62
N TYR A 74 2.09 3.77 2.98
CA TYR A 74 1.23 4.80 2.42
C TYR A 74 -0.24 4.38 2.44
N PRO A 75 -1.16 5.32 2.66
CA PRO A 75 -2.59 5.05 2.59
C PRO A 75 -3.07 4.92 1.14
N ILE A 76 -4.03 4.04 0.90
CA ILE A 76 -4.66 3.80 -0.40
C ILE A 76 -5.37 5.06 -0.94
N SER A 77 -5.78 5.96 -0.03
CA SER A 77 -6.40 7.26 -0.35
C SER A 77 -5.44 8.26 -1.02
N LEU A 78 -4.12 7.99 -1.02
CA LEU A 78 -3.11 8.85 -1.66
C LEU A 78 -2.99 8.61 -3.17
N GLY A 79 -3.98 7.95 -3.79
CA GLY A 79 -3.98 7.71 -5.22
C GLY A 79 -2.84 6.79 -5.59
N TYR A 80 -3.04 5.48 -5.39
CA TYR A 80 -2.39 4.53 -6.28
C TYR A 80 -2.92 4.81 -7.68
N VAL A 81 -2.31 5.78 -8.35
CA VAL A 81 -2.51 6.03 -9.76
C VAL A 81 -2.29 4.67 -10.42
N ARG A 82 -3.32 4.21 -11.11
CA ARG A 82 -3.41 3.03 -11.97
C ARG A 82 -2.32 2.97 -13.08
N ASP A 83 -1.17 3.61 -12.92
CA ASP A 83 -0.18 3.84 -13.98
C ASP A 83 1.07 2.96 -13.91
N ARG A 84 1.22 2.04 -12.94
CA ARG A 84 2.37 1.09 -12.94
C ARG A 84 2.07 -0.31 -13.47
N PHE A 85 0.88 -0.55 -14.02
CA PHE A 85 0.53 -1.82 -14.67
C PHE A 85 0.02 -1.68 -16.11
N VAL A 86 0.20 -0.52 -16.75
CA VAL A 86 0.06 -0.42 -18.19
C VAL A 86 1.48 -0.45 -18.77
N GLY A 87 1.72 -1.38 -19.70
CA GLY A 87 2.94 -1.45 -20.50
C GLY A 87 3.24 -0.14 -21.25
N PRO A 88 4.30 -0.12 -22.08
CA PRO A 88 4.95 1.11 -22.51
C PRO A 88 3.94 2.05 -23.18
N ARG A 89 3.72 3.23 -22.60
CA ARG A 89 2.96 4.30 -23.25
C ARG A 89 3.87 5.00 -24.25
N ASP A 90 3.86 4.50 -25.48
CA ASP A 90 4.05 5.35 -26.65
C ASP A 90 2.72 6.06 -26.95
N VAL A 91 2.50 7.23 -26.36
CA VAL A 91 1.56 8.20 -26.92
C VAL A 91 1.99 9.62 -26.53
N PRO A 92 2.37 10.47 -27.49
CA PRO A 92 2.56 11.89 -27.22
C PRO A 92 1.18 12.50 -26.94
N ILE A 93 1.09 13.25 -25.85
CA ILE A 93 -0.07 14.10 -25.54
C ILE A 93 -0.11 15.19 -26.62
N LYS A 94 -1.04 15.07 -27.57
CA LYS A 94 -1.41 16.21 -28.42
C LYS A 94 -2.36 17.09 -27.62
N ASP A 95 -1.91 18.30 -27.32
CA ASP A 95 -2.77 19.36 -26.85
C ASP A 95 -3.93 19.52 -27.83
N THR A 96 -5.14 19.28 -27.35
CA THR A 96 -6.35 19.50 -28.13
C THR A 96 -6.68 20.98 -28.00
N GLU A 97 -6.17 21.80 -28.93
CA GLU A 97 -6.67 23.16 -29.15
C GLU A 97 -8.16 23.07 -29.43
N THR A 98 -8.97 23.67 -28.55
CA THR A 98 -10.42 23.81 -28.77
C THR A 98 -10.64 25.20 -29.34
N ASP A 99 -10.70 25.30 -30.66
CA ASP A 99 -11.14 26.51 -31.36
C ASP A 99 -12.62 26.77 -31.05
N PHE A 100 -12.90 27.77 -30.21
CA PHE A 100 -14.23 28.34 -30.09
C PHE A 100 -14.43 29.36 -31.21
N ALA A 101 -15.12 28.96 -32.27
CA ALA A 101 -15.64 29.89 -33.28
C ALA A 101 -16.79 30.71 -32.66
N ILE A 102 -16.59 32.03 -32.56
CA ILE A 102 -17.65 33.00 -32.24
C ILE A 102 -18.26 33.45 -33.58
N PRO A 103 -19.57 33.27 -33.83
CA PRO A 103 -20.20 33.82 -35.04
C PRO A 103 -20.43 35.33 -34.90
N ASP A 104 -20.26 36.05 -36.02
CA ASP A 104 -20.43 37.50 -36.19
C ASP A 104 -21.85 38.02 -35.88
#